data_AF-A0A924Z8M2-F1
#
_entry.id   AF-A0A924Z8M2-F1
#
_cell.length_a   1.000
_cell.length_b   1.000
_cell.length_c   1.000
_cell.angle_alpha   90.00
_cell.angle_beta   90.00
_cell.angle_gamma   90.00
#
_symmetry.space_group_name_H-M   'P 1'
#
loop_
_entity.id
_entity.type
_entity.pdbx_description
1 polymer ?
#
loop_
_entity_poly.entity_id
_entity_poly.type
_entity_poly.pdbx_seq_one_letter_code
_entity_poly.pdbx_strand_id
1 'polypeptide(L)'
;MNALPIRRRTLGALLAATLLAACAGPTASPPTTGARPPIVFVHGNGDSAALWTPTIWRWQSNGWPRERLVAVDFPLPSARDDNTVAQAGRSSADEQMRYL
;
A
#
# COMPACT_ATOMS: atom_id res chain seq x y z
N MET A 1 24.64 50.61 25.56
CA MET A 1 25.26 49.35 25.12
C MET A 1 24.49 48.21 25.82
N ASN A 2 23.46 47.58 25.23
CA ASN A 2 23.55 46.21 24.68
C ASN A 2 22.19 45.73 24.11
N ALA A 3 21.73 46.27 22.97
CA ALA A 3 20.51 45.78 22.28
C ALA A 3 20.79 44.64 21.26
N LEU A 4 22.06 44.24 21.07
CA LEU A 4 22.49 43.25 20.09
C LEU A 4 22.12 41.77 20.37
N PRO A 5 22.02 41.25 21.61
CA PRO A 5 21.87 39.80 21.81
C PRO A 5 20.45 39.29 21.51
N ILE A 6 19.42 40.13 21.68
CA ILE A 6 18.01 39.76 21.42
C ILE A 6 17.77 39.63 19.92
N ARG A 7 18.32 40.54 19.10
CA ARG A 7 18.21 40.51 17.63
C ARG A 7 18.89 39.30 16.99
N ARG A 8 19.97 38.80 17.60
CA ARG A 8 20.70 37.60 17.12
C ARG A 8 19.93 36.31 17.39
N ARG A 9 19.25 36.23 18.54
CA ARG A 9 18.40 35.09 18.92
C ARG A 9 17.14 34.98 18.06
N THR A 10 16.49 36.11 17.76
CA THR A 10 15.32 36.13 16.87
C THR A 10 15.67 35.75 15.44
N LEU A 11 16.83 36.21 14.92
CA LEU A 11 17.31 35.83 13.59
C LEU A 11 17.60 34.32 13.49
N GLY A 12 18.23 33.75 14.52
CA GLY A 12 18.50 32.31 14.60
C GLY A 12 17.22 31.48 14.66
N ALA A 13 16.22 31.92 15.43
CA ALA A 13 14.93 31.24 15.52
C ALA A 13 14.16 31.27 14.19
N LEU A 14 14.19 32.39 13.47
CA LEU A 14 13.57 32.52 12.14
C LEU A 14 14.26 31.62 11.12
N LEU A 15 15.60 31.57 11.11
CA LEU A 15 16.34 30.67 10.22
C LEU A 15 16.01 29.20 10.50
N ALA A 16 15.99 28.79 11.78
CA ALA A 16 15.62 27.43 12.16
C ALA A 16 14.18 27.09 11.72
N ALA A 17 13.22 28.00 11.91
CA ALA A 17 11.86 27.82 11.46
C ALA A 17 11.75 27.67 9.93
N THR A 18 12.51 28.47 9.16
CA THR A 18 12.53 28.33 7.69
C THR A 18 13.17 27.03 7.21
N LEU A 19 14.20 26.54 7.90
CA LEU A 19 14.83 25.25 7.61
C LEU A 19 13.90 24.08 7.92
N LEU A 20 13.17 24.12 9.04
CA LEU A 20 12.15 23.11 9.35
C LEU A 20 10.99 23.13 8.34
N ALA A 21 10.54 24.31 7.93
CA ALA A 21 9.49 24.44 6.92
C ALA A 21 9.93 23.93 5.54
N ALA A 22 11.22 24.08 5.18
CA ALA A 22 11.77 23.54 3.93
C ALA A 22 11.84 22.00 3.90
N CYS A 23 11.91 21.34 5.07
CA CYS A 23 11.82 19.88 5.17
C CYS A 23 10.39 19.35 4.99
N ALA A 24 9.38 20.21 5.17
CA ALA A 24 8.00 19.89 4.81
C ALA A 24 7.87 20.06 3.28
N GLY A 25 8.24 19.01 2.53
CA GLY A 25 7.95 18.92 1.11
C GLY A 25 6.46 19.15 0.83
N PRO A 26 6.07 19.48 -0.42
CA PRO A 26 4.68 19.77 -0.75
C PRO A 26 3.78 18.67 -0.20
N THR A 27 2.89 19.05 0.73
CA THR A 27 1.83 18.19 1.21
C THR A 27 0.87 18.00 0.06
N ALA A 28 1.16 17.04 -0.81
CA ALA A 28 0.19 16.56 -1.77
C ALA A 28 -1.05 16.18 -0.95
N SER A 29 -2.17 16.88 -1.16
CA SER A 29 -3.42 16.50 -0.54
C SER A 29 -3.64 15.02 -0.84
N PRO A 30 -3.83 14.16 0.18
CA PRO A 30 -4.05 12.75 -0.07
C PRO A 30 -5.21 12.66 -1.07
N PRO A 31 -5.07 11.85 -2.13
CA PRO A 31 -6.17 11.62 -3.06
C PRO A 31 -7.41 11.30 -2.22
N THR A 32 -8.51 12.01 -2.46
CA THR A 32 -9.79 11.68 -1.83
C THR A 32 -10.02 10.18 -2.00
N THR A 33 -10.50 9.49 -0.97
CA THR A 33 -10.73 8.03 -0.94
C THR A 33 -11.46 7.50 -2.20
N GLY A 34 -12.27 8.35 -2.84
CA GLY A 34 -12.93 8.10 -4.13
C GLY A 34 -12.02 7.99 -5.36
N ALA A 35 -10.87 8.66 -5.37
CA ALA A 35 -9.99 8.82 -6.54
C ALA A 35 -8.98 7.68 -6.76
N ARG A 36 -8.74 6.82 -5.76
CA ARG A 36 -7.81 5.69 -5.91
C ARG A 36 -8.55 4.45 -6.45
N PRO A 37 -8.07 3.81 -7.52
CA PRO A 37 -8.64 2.55 -7.97
C PRO A 37 -8.40 1.45 -6.93
N PRO A 38 -9.27 0.43 -6.85
CA PRO A 38 -9.01 -0.75 -6.04
C PRO A 38 -7.77 -1.49 -6.55
N ILE A 39 -7.00 -2.07 -5.63
CA ILE A 39 -5.89 -2.98 -5.91
C ILE A 39 -6.32 -4.37 -5.50
N VAL A 40 -6.29 -5.30 -6.46
CA VAL A 40 -6.55 -6.73 -6.23
C VAL A 40 -5.22 -7.48 -6.22
N PHE A 41 -4.87 -8.05 -5.07
CA PHE A 41 -3.70 -8.89 -4.90
C PHE A 41 -4.09 -10.36 -5.12
N VAL A 42 -3.38 -11.02 -6.03
CA VAL A 42 -3.61 -12.41 -6.41
C VAL A 42 -2.36 -13.20 -6.07
N HIS A 43 -2.50 -14.30 -5.33
CA HIS A 43 -1.36 -15.14 -4.94
C HIS A 43 -0.90 -16.05 -6.09
N GLY A 44 0.28 -16.65 -5.94
CA GLY A 44 0.85 -17.61 -6.89
C GLY A 44 0.31 -19.03 -6.73
N ASN A 45 0.77 -19.93 -7.59
CA ASN A 45 0.42 -21.34 -7.56
C ASN A 45 0.88 -22.00 -6.24
N GLY A 46 -0.06 -22.59 -5.50
CA GLY A 46 0.20 -23.26 -4.21
C GLY A 46 0.28 -22.33 -3.00
N ASP A 47 0.15 -21.02 -3.21
CA ASP A 47 0.19 -20.00 -2.16
C ASP A 47 -1.20 -19.62 -1.62
N SER A 48 -1.25 -18.63 -0.74
CA SER A 48 -2.47 -18.04 -0.19
C SER A 48 -2.43 -16.51 -0.19
N ALA A 49 -3.59 -15.89 -0.01
CA ALA A 49 -3.74 -14.45 0.16
C ALA A 49 -2.88 -13.87 1.30
N ALA A 50 -2.54 -14.68 2.31
CA ALA A 50 -1.79 -14.24 3.49
C ALA A 50 -0.42 -13.64 3.16
N LEU A 51 0.22 -14.08 2.06
CA LEU A 51 1.52 -13.56 1.60
C LEU A 51 1.49 -12.05 1.33
N TRP A 52 0.33 -11.51 0.98
CA TRP A 52 0.19 -10.09 0.65
C TRP A 52 0.05 -9.19 1.88
N THR A 53 -0.10 -9.75 3.09
CA THR A 53 -0.31 -8.96 4.32
C THR A 53 0.73 -7.84 4.51
N PRO A 54 2.05 -8.09 4.39
CA PRO A 54 3.04 -7.01 4.55
C PRO A 54 2.95 -5.94 3.47
N THR A 55 2.64 -6.34 2.22
CA THR A 55 2.45 -5.41 1.10
C THR A 55 1.22 -4.55 1.31
N ILE A 56 0.13 -5.13 1.78
CA ILE A 56 -1.11 -4.43 2.15
C ILE A 56 -0.84 -3.42 3.27
N TRP A 57 -0.05 -3.76 4.29
CA TRP A 57 0.37 -2.81 5.31
C TRP A 57 1.18 -1.65 4.73
N ARG A 58 2.11 -1.93 3.81
CA ARG A 58 2.89 -0.87 3.14
C ARG A 58 1.97 0.10 2.38
N TRP A 59 0.98 -0.40 1.65
CA TRP A 59 0.01 0.48 0.97
C TRP A 59 -0.80 1.31 1.98
N GLN A 60 -1.32 0.69 3.05
CA GLN A 60 -2.04 1.40 4.10
C GLN A 60 -1.19 2.49 4.77
N SER A 61 0.07 2.20 5.10
CA SER A 61 1.00 3.18 5.68
C SER A 61 1.31 4.33 4.72
N ASN A 62 1.15 4.14 3.42
CA ASN A 62 1.25 5.19 2.39
C ASN A 62 -0.12 5.81 2.03
N GLY A 63 -1.09 5.66 2.93
CA GLY A 63 -2.37 6.33 2.89
C GLY A 63 -3.41 5.67 1.99
N TRP A 64 -3.17 4.49 1.42
CA TRP A 64 -4.22 3.78 0.67
C TRP A 64 -5.38 3.36 1.59
N PRO A 65 -6.65 3.61 1.22
CA PRO A 65 -7.78 3.19 2.03
C PRO A 65 -7.87 1.66 2.12
N ARG A 66 -8.16 1.11 3.31
CA ARG A 66 -8.20 -0.35 3.55
C ARG A 66 -9.21 -1.04 2.63
N GLU A 67 -10.35 -0.41 2.42
CA GLU A 67 -11.46 -0.85 1.57
C GLU A 67 -11.12 -0.90 0.07
N ARG A 68 -10.00 -0.28 -0.34
CA ARG A 68 -9.47 -0.36 -1.71
C ARG A 68 -8.44 -1.47 -1.91
N LEU A 69 -8.09 -2.22 -0.87
CA LEU A 69 -7.06 -3.26 -0.92
C LEU A 69 -7.71 -4.63 -0.71
N VAL A 70 -7.79 -5.45 -1.76
CA VAL A 70 -8.44 -6.76 -1.71
C VAL A 70 -7.42 -7.84 -2.02
N ALA A 71 -7.25 -8.82 -1.13
CA ALA A 71 -6.47 -10.02 -1.44
C ALA A 71 -7.45 -11.18 -1.66
N VAL A 72 -7.33 -11.84 -2.81
CA VAL A 72 -8.15 -12.99 -3.20
C VAL A 72 -7.43 -14.26 -2.76
N ASP A 73 -8.17 -15.16 -2.14
CA ASP A 73 -7.71 -16.50 -1.74
C ASP A 73 -8.48 -17.54 -2.56
N PHE A 74 -7.76 -18.45 -3.21
CA PHE A 74 -8.35 -19.45 -4.09
C PHE A 74 -8.38 -20.85 -3.47
N PRO A 75 -9.48 -21.61 -3.63
CA PRO A 75 -9.54 -23.01 -3.21
C PRO A 75 -8.63 -23.88 -4.07
N LEU A 76 -7.95 -24.86 -3.44
CA LEU A 76 -7.00 -25.77 -4.10
C LEU A 76 -6.03 -24.99 -5.02
N PRO A 77 -5.16 -24.13 -4.46
CA PRO A 77 -4.42 -23.09 -5.19
C PRO A 77 -3.32 -23.63 -6.13
N SER A 78 -3.24 -24.96 -6.28
CA SER A 78 -2.38 -25.62 -7.24
C SER A 78 -3.12 -25.84 -8.55
N ALA A 79 -2.63 -25.24 -9.63
CA ALA A 79 -3.09 -25.43 -10.99
C ALA A 79 -2.89 -26.87 -11.45
N ARG A 80 -3.81 -27.35 -12.29
CA ARG A 80 -3.68 -28.63 -12.99
C ARG A 80 -2.56 -28.58 -14.02
N ASP A 81 -1.97 -29.74 -14.30
CA ASP A 81 -0.97 -29.86 -15.36
C ASP A 81 -1.61 -29.71 -16.77
N ASP A 82 -2.86 -30.17 -16.91
CA ASP A 82 -3.74 -29.94 -18.05
C ASP A 82 -5.12 -29.53 -17.54
N ASN A 83 -5.62 -28.35 -17.95
CA ASN A 83 -6.92 -27.83 -17.49
C ASN A 83 -8.11 -28.69 -17.91
N THR A 84 -7.97 -29.52 -18.94
CA THR A 84 -9.04 -30.39 -19.48
C THR A 84 -9.13 -31.73 -18.77
N VAL A 85 -8.12 -32.09 -17.97
CA VAL A 85 -8.04 -33.36 -17.25
C VAL A 85 -8.25 -33.13 -15.76
N ALA A 86 -9.24 -33.80 -15.16
CA ALA A 86 -9.46 -33.69 -13.72
C ALA A 86 -8.24 -34.21 -12.93
N GLN A 87 -7.82 -33.44 -11.92
CA GLN A 87 -6.68 -33.80 -11.07
C GLN A 87 -7.01 -33.50 -9.60
N ALA A 88 -6.92 -34.52 -8.75
CA ALA A 88 -7.28 -34.41 -7.34
C ALA A 88 -6.40 -33.37 -6.62
N GLY A 89 -7.03 -32.56 -5.77
CA GLY A 89 -6.33 -31.51 -5.01
C GLY A 89 -5.87 -30.30 -5.82
N ARG A 90 -6.29 -30.17 -7.09
CA ARG A 90 -5.88 -29.10 -8.01
C ARG A 90 -7.08 -28.54 -8.78
N SER A 91 -7.04 -27.25 -9.09
CA SER A 91 -8.12 -26.53 -9.76
C SER A 91 -7.73 -26.13 -11.20
N SER A 92 -8.71 -26.14 -12.10
CA SER A 92 -8.58 -25.53 -13.43
C SER A 92 -8.86 -24.02 -13.40
N ALA A 93 -8.52 -23.31 -14.48
CA ALA A 93 -8.86 -21.90 -14.64
C ALA A 93 -10.37 -21.64 -14.56
N ASP A 94 -11.20 -22.50 -15.17
CA ASP A 94 -12.66 -22.37 -15.13
C ASP A 94 -13.24 -22.60 -13.74
N GLU A 95 -12.69 -23.54 -12.97
CA GLU A 95 -13.10 -23.79 -11.59
C GLU A 95 -12.77 -22.60 -10.70
N GLN A 96 -11.59 -21.99 -10.86
CA GLN A 96 -11.22 -20.78 -10.13
C GLN A 96 -12.07 -19.56 -10.55
N MET A 97 -12.37 -19.41 -11.84
CA MET A 97 -13.22 -18.32 -12.33
C MET A 97 -14.65 -18.39 -11.77
N ARG A 98 -15.22 -19.59 -11.62
CA ARG A 98 -16.56 -19.77 -11.04
C ARG A 98 -16.62 -19.49 -9.54
N TYR A 99 -15.47 -19.48 -8.85
CA TYR A 99 -15.39 -19.19 -7.43
C TYR A 99 -15.43 -17.68 -7.13
N LEU A 100 -15.09 -16.83 -8.11
CA LEU A 100 -15.08 -15.36 -8.01
C LEU A 100 -16.42 -14.75 -8.41
#